data_AF-A0A3B9BXN0-F1
#
_entry.id   AF-A0A3B9BXN0-F1
#
_cell.length_a   1.000
_cell.length_b   1.000
_cell.length_c   1.000
_cell.angle_alpha   90.00
_cell.angle_beta   90.00
_cell.angle_gamma   90.00
#
_symmetry.space_group_name_H-M   'P 1'
#
loop_
_entity.id
_entity.type
_entity.pdbx_description
1 polymer ?
#
loop_
_entity_poly.entity_id
_entity_poly.type
_entity_poly.pdbx_seq_one_letter_code
_entity_poly.pdbx_strand_id
1 'polypeptide(L)'
;MAKLRVLHPDWSNRQVFLEACREVLMGLHVALDICGLVLVLGEPCDLINGVVYWIEGDGMNATVSFAAAVPVYGWWATGLKYANVVVKKVVSGAQYTLKLERVGDIITFGNRSDLRTVLEITDAANDAHHLIPWAKQDHELVQIAAKANNTPFHMNHPKNGKELKRFRLDQGDGIHGNHPAYNTKVENKLDELLEELENTYGGTSNIPPDVASQRLRDFQNDLSDLIDLHSTVKINLLEF
;
A
#
# COMPACT_ATOMS: atom_id res chain seq x y z
N MET A 1 -13.11 -29.85 -21.68
CA MET A 1 -13.37 -30.13 -23.13
C MET A 1 -14.73 -30.74 -23.44
N ALA A 2 -15.13 -31.89 -22.87
CA ALA A 2 -16.42 -32.53 -23.22
C ALA A 2 -17.64 -31.66 -22.89
N LYS A 3 -17.63 -30.96 -21.75
CA LYS A 3 -18.67 -29.97 -21.38
C LYS A 3 -18.71 -28.77 -22.34
N LEU A 4 -17.56 -28.17 -22.68
CA LEU A 4 -17.48 -27.01 -23.59
C LEU A 4 -18.03 -27.30 -24.99
N ARG A 5 -17.84 -28.52 -25.51
CA ARG A 5 -18.41 -28.94 -26.81
C ARG A 5 -19.92 -29.10 -26.80
N VAL A 6 -20.50 -29.41 -25.65
CA VAL A 6 -21.97 -29.50 -25.50
C VAL A 6 -22.58 -28.10 -25.40
N LEU A 7 -21.88 -27.16 -24.75
CA LEU A 7 -22.34 -25.77 -24.55
C LEU A 7 -22.11 -24.87 -25.77
N HIS A 8 -21.04 -25.13 -26.55
CA HIS A 8 -20.68 -24.38 -27.75
C HIS A 8 -20.44 -25.32 -28.95
N PRO A 9 -21.51 -25.88 -29.53
CA PRO A 9 -21.40 -26.85 -30.62
C PRO A 9 -20.90 -26.26 -31.95
N ASP A 10 -20.98 -24.94 -32.11
CA ASP A 10 -20.57 -24.16 -33.28
C ASP A 10 -19.07 -23.79 -33.27
N TRP A 11 -18.36 -24.01 -32.17
CA TRP A 11 -16.96 -23.67 -32.05
C TRP A 11 -16.03 -24.66 -32.76
N SER A 12 -14.99 -24.13 -33.40
CA SER A 12 -13.89 -24.93 -33.94
C SER A 12 -13.08 -25.61 -32.82
N ASN A 13 -12.40 -26.72 -33.15
CA ASN A 13 -11.52 -27.43 -32.21
C ASN A 13 -10.46 -26.51 -31.57
N ARG A 14 -9.99 -25.49 -32.30
CA ARG A 14 -9.05 -24.50 -31.75
C ARG A 14 -9.70 -23.62 -30.68
N GLN A 15 -10.93 -23.16 -30.89
CA GLN A 15 -11.64 -22.33 -29.91
C GLN A 15 -11.95 -23.12 -28.64
N VAL A 16 -12.41 -24.38 -28.77
CA VAL A 16 -12.65 -25.26 -27.61
C VAL A 16 -11.35 -25.53 -26.83
N PHE A 17 -10.23 -25.71 -27.54
CA PHE A 17 -8.93 -25.93 -26.91
C PHE A 17 -8.44 -24.67 -26.18
N LEU A 18 -8.52 -23.51 -26.82
CA LEU A 18 -8.12 -22.23 -26.22
C LEU A 18 -8.96 -21.90 -24.99
N GLU A 19 -10.27 -22.12 -25.04
CA GLU A 19 -11.14 -21.88 -23.90
C GLU A 19 -10.88 -22.88 -22.77
N ALA A 20 -10.63 -24.15 -23.09
CA ALA A 20 -10.24 -25.14 -22.09
C ALA A 20 -8.90 -24.78 -21.42
N CYS A 21 -7.92 -24.28 -22.18
CA CYS A 21 -6.67 -23.75 -21.63
C CYS A 21 -6.94 -22.56 -20.71
N ARG A 22 -7.80 -21.63 -21.12
CA ARG A 22 -8.19 -20.46 -20.34
C ARG A 22 -8.88 -20.84 -19.02
N GLU A 23 -9.81 -21.78 -19.02
CA GLU A 23 -10.48 -22.26 -17.79
C GLU A 23 -9.48 -22.88 -16.80
N VAL A 24 -8.51 -23.66 -17.30
CA VAL A 24 -7.46 -24.27 -16.46
C VAL A 24 -6.53 -23.20 -15.87
N LEU A 25 -6.12 -22.23 -16.68
CA LEU A 25 -5.26 -21.13 -16.24
C LEU A 25 -5.98 -20.23 -15.23
N MET A 26 -7.25 -19.92 -15.46
CA MET A 26 -8.08 -19.19 -14.48
C MET A 26 -8.23 -19.94 -13.15
N GLY A 27 -8.42 -21.27 -13.20
CA GLY A 27 -8.45 -22.10 -11.99
C GLY A 27 -7.10 -22.11 -11.25
N LEU A 28 -5.99 -22.08 -12.00
CA LEU A 28 -4.64 -21.96 -11.46
C LEU A 28 -4.41 -20.59 -10.81
N HIS A 29 -4.82 -19.50 -11.45
CA HIS A 29 -4.77 -18.14 -10.88
C HIS A 29 -5.50 -18.07 -9.54
N VAL A 30 -6.75 -18.56 -9.48
CA VAL A 30 -7.54 -18.57 -8.24
C VAL A 30 -6.86 -19.39 -7.14
N ALA A 31 -6.28 -20.54 -7.48
CA ALA A 31 -5.58 -21.38 -6.51
C ALA A 31 -4.27 -20.72 -6.02
N LEU A 32 -3.52 -20.10 -6.93
CA LEU A 32 -2.28 -19.39 -6.62
C LEU A 32 -2.54 -18.12 -5.82
N ASP A 33 -3.62 -17.38 -6.11
CA ASP A 33 -4.05 -16.22 -5.31
C ASP A 33 -4.39 -16.64 -3.88
N ILE A 34 -5.11 -17.75 -3.69
CA ILE A 34 -5.41 -18.29 -2.35
C ILE A 34 -4.12 -18.70 -1.63
N CYS A 35 -3.17 -19.31 -2.36
CA CYS A 35 -1.87 -19.65 -1.82
C CYS A 35 -1.03 -18.40 -1.46
N GLY A 36 -1.09 -17.34 -2.28
CA GLY A 36 -0.50 -16.01 -2.05
C GLY A 36 -0.92 -15.38 -0.72
N LEU A 37 -2.11 -15.72 -0.22
CA LEU A 37 -2.61 -15.27 1.08
C LEU A 37 -1.99 -16.02 2.29
N VAL A 38 -1.25 -17.11 2.06
CA VAL A 38 -0.62 -17.92 3.13
C VAL A 38 0.83 -17.46 3.33
N LEU A 39 1.13 -16.88 4.49
CA LEU A 39 2.51 -16.50 4.85
C LEU A 39 3.47 -17.71 4.71
N VAL A 40 4.64 -17.47 4.10
CA VAL A 40 5.74 -18.43 3.78
C VAL A 40 5.54 -19.27 2.50
N LEU A 41 4.31 -19.58 2.09
CA LEU A 41 4.05 -20.29 0.81
C LEU A 41 3.59 -19.35 -0.32
N GLY A 42 3.15 -18.13 0.04
CA GLY A 42 2.64 -17.15 -0.91
C GLY A 42 3.68 -16.65 -1.89
N GLU A 43 4.93 -16.43 -1.47
CA GLU A 43 6.01 -15.92 -2.34
C GLU A 43 6.29 -16.84 -3.55
N PRO A 44 6.46 -18.17 -3.40
CA PRO A 44 6.49 -19.09 -4.54
C PRO A 44 5.23 -19.06 -5.41
N CYS A 45 4.06 -18.93 -4.79
CA CYS A 45 2.79 -18.94 -5.50
C CYS A 45 2.60 -17.67 -6.34
N ASP A 46 2.94 -16.51 -5.81
CA ASP A 46 2.97 -15.22 -6.51
C ASP A 46 4.03 -15.22 -7.64
N LEU A 47 5.18 -15.87 -7.43
CA LEU A 47 6.20 -16.03 -8.48
C LEU A 47 5.68 -16.88 -9.65
N ILE A 48 5.06 -18.03 -9.34
CA ILE A 48 4.47 -18.91 -10.34
C ILE A 48 3.33 -18.18 -11.08
N ASN A 49 2.50 -17.43 -10.35
CA ASN A 49 1.40 -16.66 -10.94
C ASN A 49 1.91 -15.60 -11.92
N GLY A 50 3.01 -14.92 -11.56
CA GLY A 50 3.66 -13.93 -12.42
C GLY A 50 4.18 -14.53 -13.74
N VAL A 51 4.76 -15.74 -13.69
CA VAL A 51 5.20 -16.46 -14.89
C VAL A 51 4.00 -16.81 -15.79
N VAL A 52 2.88 -17.23 -15.20
CA VAL A 52 1.67 -17.58 -15.95
C VAL A 52 1.08 -16.35 -16.63
N TYR A 53 0.88 -15.24 -15.92
CA TYR A 53 0.41 -13.98 -16.50
C TYR A 53 1.34 -13.44 -17.60
N TRP A 54 2.66 -13.62 -17.44
CA TRP A 54 3.63 -13.22 -18.46
C TRP A 54 3.46 -14.01 -19.76
N ILE A 55 3.23 -15.32 -19.67
CA ILE A 55 2.95 -16.18 -20.84
C ILE A 55 1.63 -15.79 -21.51
N GLU A 56 0.63 -15.37 -20.73
CA GLU A 56 -0.69 -14.92 -21.22
C GLU A 56 -0.66 -13.52 -21.88
N GLY A 57 0.45 -12.79 -21.76
CA GLY A 57 0.58 -11.42 -22.25
C GLY A 57 -0.06 -10.37 -21.33
N ASP A 58 -0.49 -10.74 -20.13
CA ASP A 58 -1.03 -9.84 -19.12
C ASP A 58 0.11 -9.25 -18.27
N GLY A 59 0.85 -8.32 -18.87
CA GLY A 59 2.01 -7.71 -18.23
C GLY A 59 1.68 -6.95 -16.93
N MET A 60 0.44 -6.49 -16.76
CA MET A 60 0.02 -5.76 -15.56
C MET A 60 -0.11 -6.73 -14.37
N ASN A 61 -0.83 -7.84 -14.55
CA ASN A 61 -0.96 -8.84 -13.50
C ASN A 61 0.36 -9.61 -13.29
N ALA A 62 1.15 -9.85 -14.35
CA ALA A 62 2.49 -10.43 -14.22
C ALA A 62 3.40 -9.58 -13.33
N THR A 63 3.41 -8.27 -13.55
CA THR A 63 4.21 -7.33 -12.74
C THR A 63 3.75 -7.33 -11.28
N VAL A 64 2.44 -7.34 -11.03
CA VAL A 64 1.90 -7.36 -9.67
C VAL A 64 2.26 -8.66 -8.95
N SER A 65 2.10 -9.81 -9.60
CA SER A 65 2.46 -11.11 -9.02
C SER A 65 3.96 -11.25 -8.78
N PHE A 66 4.82 -10.81 -9.71
CA PHE A 66 6.26 -10.79 -9.47
C PHE A 66 6.67 -9.83 -8.36
N ALA A 67 5.93 -8.74 -8.18
CA ALA A 67 6.19 -7.83 -7.08
C ALA A 67 5.72 -8.41 -5.74
N ALA A 68 4.56 -9.09 -5.71
CA ALA A 68 4.06 -9.82 -4.54
C ALA A 68 4.97 -11.00 -4.13
N ALA A 69 5.68 -11.59 -5.09
CA ALA A 69 6.67 -12.65 -4.85
C ALA A 69 7.93 -12.19 -4.08
N VAL A 70 8.12 -10.88 -3.89
CA VAL A 70 9.26 -10.36 -3.13
C VAL A 70 8.95 -10.40 -1.63
N PRO A 71 9.77 -11.11 -0.82
CA PRO A 71 9.51 -11.25 0.60
C PRO A 71 9.40 -9.88 1.29
N VAL A 72 8.26 -9.61 1.91
CA VAL A 72 8.12 -8.53 2.90
C VAL A 72 8.58 -9.03 4.27
N TYR A 73 8.42 -10.32 4.56
CA TYR A 73 8.79 -10.87 5.84
C TYR A 73 10.31 -10.91 6.01
N GLY A 74 10.83 -10.26 7.05
CA GLY A 74 12.25 -10.26 7.38
C GLY A 74 13.12 -9.61 6.30
N TRP A 75 12.56 -8.83 5.36
CA TRP A 75 13.29 -8.22 4.25
C TRP A 75 14.47 -7.37 4.74
N TRP A 76 14.25 -6.64 5.84
CA TRP A 76 15.27 -5.84 6.48
C TRP A 76 16.37 -6.70 7.14
N ALA A 77 15.98 -7.79 7.82
CA ALA A 77 16.90 -8.67 8.54
C ALA A 77 17.72 -9.60 7.62
N THR A 78 17.17 -9.92 6.45
CA THR A 78 17.80 -10.77 5.41
C THR A 78 18.77 -10.00 4.51
N GLY A 79 18.86 -8.67 4.67
CA GLY A 79 19.72 -7.82 3.85
C GLY A 79 19.19 -7.57 2.44
N LEU A 80 17.91 -7.88 2.18
CA LEU A 80 17.27 -7.51 0.91
C LEU A 80 17.21 -6.00 0.77
N LYS A 81 17.47 -5.52 -0.45
CA LYS A 81 17.50 -4.09 -0.75
C LYS A 81 16.09 -3.49 -0.84
N TYR A 82 15.08 -4.27 -1.17
CA TYR A 82 13.72 -3.78 -1.35
C TYR A 82 12.67 -4.80 -0.92
N ALA A 83 11.47 -4.30 -0.62
CA ALA A 83 10.27 -5.06 -0.35
C ALA A 83 9.06 -4.40 -1.03
N ASN A 84 8.01 -5.17 -1.29
CA ASN A 84 6.83 -4.71 -2.01
C ASN A 84 5.59 -4.80 -1.12
N VAL A 85 4.90 -3.69 -0.94
CA VAL A 85 3.63 -3.61 -0.20
C VAL A 85 2.49 -3.57 -1.23
N VAL A 86 1.76 -4.67 -1.36
CA VAL A 86 0.59 -4.74 -2.22
C VAL A 86 -0.59 -4.08 -1.52
N VAL A 87 -1.18 -3.09 -2.18
CA VAL A 87 -2.36 -2.38 -1.72
C VAL A 87 -3.49 -2.51 -2.73
N LYS A 88 -4.72 -2.35 -2.28
CA LYS A 88 -5.87 -2.21 -3.17
C LYS A 88 -6.12 -0.73 -3.42
N LYS A 89 -6.34 -0.38 -4.68
CA LYS A 89 -6.83 0.94 -5.04
C LYS A 89 -8.23 1.15 -4.48
N VAL A 90 -8.51 2.39 -4.05
CA VAL A 90 -9.67 2.70 -3.23
C VAL A 90 -11.00 2.52 -3.98
N VAL A 91 -11.04 2.84 -5.28
CA VAL A 91 -12.28 2.85 -6.07
C VAL A 91 -12.46 1.55 -6.83
N SER A 92 -11.47 1.13 -7.62
CA SER A 92 -11.55 -0.06 -8.48
C SER A 92 -11.33 -1.36 -7.74
N GLY A 93 -10.72 -1.33 -6.54
CA GLY A 93 -10.28 -2.51 -5.82
C GLY A 93 -9.11 -3.24 -6.50
N ALA A 94 -8.61 -2.73 -7.64
CA ALA A 94 -7.46 -3.28 -8.35
C ALA A 94 -6.21 -3.22 -7.46
N GLN A 95 -5.33 -4.20 -7.62
CA GLN A 95 -4.09 -4.22 -6.85
C GLN A 95 -3.10 -3.18 -7.42
N TYR A 96 -2.26 -2.64 -6.55
CA TYR A 96 -1.14 -1.78 -6.87
C TYR A 96 0.01 -2.10 -5.94
N THR A 97 1.24 -2.09 -6.47
CA THR A 97 2.42 -2.37 -5.66
C THR A 97 3.15 -1.10 -5.29
N LEU A 98 3.34 -0.91 -3.99
CA LEU A 98 4.18 0.12 -3.42
C LEU A 98 5.54 -0.45 -3.05
N LYS A 99 6.62 0.27 -3.32
CA LYS A 99 7.98 -0.21 -3.10
C LYS A 99 8.60 0.43 -1.85
N LEU A 100 9.11 -0.41 -0.95
CA LEU A 100 10.07 -0.03 0.07
C LEU A 100 11.47 -0.33 -0.45
N GLU A 101 12.38 0.63 -0.36
CA GLU A 101 13.78 0.43 -0.76
C GLU A 101 14.74 0.97 0.30
N ARG A 102 15.66 0.12 0.75
CA ARG A 102 16.77 0.50 1.62
C ARG A 102 17.82 1.26 0.82
N VAL A 103 18.12 2.48 1.26
CA VAL A 103 19.21 3.33 0.77
C VAL A 103 20.06 3.74 1.96
N GLY A 104 21.18 3.04 2.17
CA GLY A 104 21.97 3.16 3.39
C GLY A 104 21.19 2.65 4.60
N ASP A 105 20.98 3.52 5.59
CA ASP A 105 20.25 3.22 6.83
C ASP A 105 18.78 3.66 6.81
N ILE A 106 18.36 4.32 5.73
CA ILE A 106 16.99 4.83 5.56
C ILE A 106 16.23 3.96 4.55
N ILE A 107 14.94 3.80 4.79
CA ILE A 107 13.96 3.20 3.89
C ILE A 107 13.26 4.32 3.14
N THR A 108 13.28 4.22 1.82
CA THR A 108 12.57 5.09 0.89
C THR A 108 11.27 4.44 0.44
N PHE A 109 10.26 5.26 0.13
CA PHE A 109 8.87 4.84 -0.10
C PHE A 109 8.41 5.04 -1.56
N GLY A 110 9.35 5.02 -2.50
CA GLY A 110 9.06 5.30 -3.92
C GLY A 110 8.68 6.75 -4.17
N ASN A 111 7.69 6.98 -5.04
CA ASN A 111 7.30 8.33 -5.47
C ASN A 111 6.10 8.83 -4.68
N ARG A 112 6.16 10.07 -4.18
CA ARG A 112 5.02 10.71 -3.48
C ARG A 112 3.71 10.69 -4.30
N SER A 113 3.81 10.73 -5.62
CA SER A 113 2.67 10.72 -6.53
C SER A 113 1.85 9.42 -6.50
N ASP A 114 2.44 8.30 -6.06
CA ASP A 114 1.78 7.00 -6.08
C ASP A 114 0.53 6.99 -5.19
N LEU A 115 0.50 7.84 -4.14
CA LEU A 115 -0.71 8.00 -3.32
C LEU A 115 -1.92 8.43 -4.17
N ARG A 116 -1.74 9.40 -5.08
CA ARG A 116 -2.83 9.86 -5.95
C ARG A 116 -3.31 8.73 -6.85
N THR A 117 -2.40 7.90 -7.35
CA THR A 117 -2.70 6.73 -8.17
C THR A 117 -3.48 5.68 -7.41
N VAL A 118 -3.12 5.41 -6.16
CA VAL A 118 -3.79 4.40 -5.32
C VAL A 118 -5.15 4.89 -4.81
N LEU A 119 -5.29 6.18 -4.53
CA LEU A 119 -6.58 6.79 -4.19
C LEU A 119 -7.49 7.00 -5.41
N GLU A 120 -6.97 6.84 -6.63
CA GLU A 120 -7.69 7.02 -7.89
C GLU A 120 -8.33 8.40 -8.06
N ILE A 121 -7.62 9.44 -7.58
CA ILE A 121 -8.08 10.82 -7.66
C ILE A 121 -7.91 11.32 -9.10
N THR A 122 -9.03 11.50 -9.80
CA THR A 122 -9.06 11.99 -11.18
C THR A 122 -9.27 13.51 -11.27
N ASP A 123 -9.97 14.10 -10.30
CA ASP A 123 -10.24 15.55 -10.32
C ASP A 123 -8.97 16.35 -10.03
N ALA A 124 -8.59 17.23 -10.96
CA ALA A 124 -7.44 18.11 -10.82
C ALA A 124 -7.61 19.19 -9.73
N ALA A 125 -8.85 19.44 -9.29
CA ALA A 125 -9.16 20.33 -8.17
C ALA A 125 -8.88 19.70 -6.79
N ASN A 126 -8.70 18.38 -6.73
CA ASN A 126 -8.46 17.65 -5.50
C ASN A 126 -7.01 17.19 -5.41
N ASP A 127 -6.50 17.12 -4.18
CA ASP A 127 -5.16 16.66 -3.86
C ASP A 127 -5.21 15.35 -3.08
N ALA A 128 -4.20 14.51 -3.33
CA ALA A 128 -3.87 13.41 -2.43
C ALA A 128 -3.14 13.98 -1.21
N HIS A 129 -3.80 14.01 -0.06
CA HIS A 129 -3.22 14.44 1.19
C HIS A 129 -2.68 13.25 1.97
N HIS A 130 -1.43 13.36 2.41
CA HIS A 130 -0.80 12.37 3.29
C HIS A 130 -1.13 12.70 4.74
N LEU A 131 -1.78 11.79 5.47
CA LEU A 131 -2.12 11.94 6.89
C LEU A 131 -0.86 12.02 7.75
N ILE A 132 0.01 11.02 7.66
CA ILE A 132 1.41 11.17 8.08
C ILE A 132 2.14 11.87 6.94
N PRO A 133 2.58 13.14 7.10
CA PRO A 133 3.06 13.96 6.00
C PRO A 133 4.30 13.35 5.33
N TRP A 134 4.39 13.45 4.00
CA TRP A 134 5.55 12.96 3.24
C TRP A 134 6.90 13.44 3.79
N ALA A 135 6.96 14.67 4.30
CA ALA A 135 8.16 15.25 4.90
C ALA A 135 8.64 14.53 6.17
N LYS A 136 7.84 13.63 6.74
CA LYS A 136 8.14 12.82 7.92
C LYS A 136 8.50 11.37 7.58
N GLN A 137 8.75 11.08 6.30
CA GLN A 137 9.19 9.75 5.87
C GLN A 137 10.46 9.28 6.60
N ASP A 138 11.36 10.19 6.96
CA ASP A 138 12.64 9.88 7.62
C ASP A 138 12.53 9.84 9.15
N HIS A 139 11.33 10.09 9.71
CA HIS A 139 11.12 10.02 11.15
C HIS A 139 11.38 8.60 11.67
N GLU A 140 12.01 8.45 12.82
CA GLU A 140 12.49 7.16 13.32
C GLU A 140 11.34 6.16 13.54
N LEU A 141 10.22 6.58 14.14
CA LEU A 141 9.02 5.74 14.23
C LEU A 141 8.51 5.24 12.86
N VAL A 142 8.54 6.10 11.83
CA VAL A 142 8.12 5.74 10.47
C VAL A 142 9.08 4.71 9.86
N GLN A 143 10.38 4.90 10.07
CA GLN A 143 11.44 4.01 9.62
C GLN A 143 11.39 2.63 10.31
N ILE A 144 11.06 2.58 11.61
CA ILE A 144 10.85 1.32 12.34
C ILE A 144 9.59 0.63 11.83
N ALA A 145 8.49 1.38 11.70
CA ALA A 145 7.21 0.86 11.22
C ALA A 145 7.29 0.26 9.79
N ALA A 146 8.11 0.84 8.92
CA ALA A 146 8.35 0.33 7.57
C ALA A 146 9.07 -1.03 7.55
N LYS A 147 9.74 -1.41 8.65
CA LYS A 147 10.43 -2.71 8.81
C LYS A 147 9.51 -3.82 9.31
N ALA A 148 8.22 -3.54 9.56
CA ALA A 148 7.29 -4.54 10.06
C ALA A 148 7.09 -5.69 9.07
N ASN A 149 6.94 -6.89 9.63
CA ASN A 149 6.85 -8.12 8.85
C ASN A 149 5.43 -8.39 8.35
N ASN A 150 4.44 -8.17 9.21
CA ASN A 150 3.05 -8.52 8.91
C ASN A 150 2.34 -7.39 8.15
N THR A 151 2.56 -6.17 8.62
CA THR A 151 1.90 -4.98 8.11
C THR A 151 2.90 -3.82 8.08
N PRO A 152 3.83 -3.78 7.12
CA PRO A 152 4.73 -2.65 6.95
C PRO A 152 3.95 -1.36 6.72
N PHE A 153 4.37 -0.30 7.42
CA PHE A 153 3.88 1.03 7.10
C PHE A 153 4.47 1.50 5.77
N HIS A 154 3.66 2.16 4.95
CA HIS A 154 4.11 2.76 3.70
C HIS A 154 3.48 4.15 3.51
N MET A 155 4.30 5.16 3.16
CA MET A 155 3.83 6.55 3.00
C MET A 155 2.67 6.68 2.02
N ASN A 156 2.71 5.95 0.91
CA ASN A 156 1.65 5.94 -0.12
C ASN A 156 0.53 4.91 0.11
N HIS A 157 0.48 4.24 1.26
CA HIS A 157 -0.63 3.32 1.56
C HIS A 157 -1.96 4.10 1.54
N PRO A 158 -3.07 3.55 1.02
CA PRO A 158 -4.34 4.29 0.91
C PRO A 158 -4.87 4.74 2.27
N LYS A 159 -4.61 3.99 3.35
CA LYS A 159 -4.93 4.41 4.72
C LYS A 159 -4.12 5.62 5.20
N ASN A 160 -2.98 5.94 4.59
CA ASN A 160 -2.24 7.18 4.84
C ASN A 160 -2.70 8.34 3.96
N GLY A 161 -3.75 8.13 3.16
CA GLY A 161 -4.19 9.03 2.14
C GLY A 161 -5.61 9.49 2.33
N LYS A 162 -5.86 10.74 1.94
CA LYS A 162 -7.22 11.25 1.77
C LYS A 162 -7.29 12.16 0.56
N GLU A 163 -8.35 12.02 -0.22
CA GLU A 163 -8.67 13.00 -1.26
C GLU A 163 -9.26 14.24 -0.59
N LEU A 164 -8.64 15.39 -0.81
CA LEU A 164 -9.07 16.65 -0.22
C LEU A 164 -9.10 17.78 -1.25
N LYS A 165 -10.13 18.62 -1.19
CA LYS A 165 -10.25 19.77 -2.10
C LYS A 165 -9.10 20.76 -1.86
N ARG A 166 -8.38 21.10 -2.94
CA ARG A 166 -7.27 22.04 -2.88
C ARG A 166 -7.76 23.43 -2.48
N PHE A 167 -7.06 24.03 -1.53
CA PHE A 167 -7.21 25.42 -1.15
C PHE A 167 -6.65 26.31 -2.26
N ARG A 168 -7.50 27.19 -2.77
CA ARG A 168 -7.12 28.21 -3.75
C ARG A 168 -7.39 29.59 -3.17
N LEU A 169 -6.40 30.46 -3.23
CA LEU A 169 -6.46 31.81 -2.66
C LEU A 169 -7.56 32.67 -3.29
N ASP A 170 -7.85 32.47 -4.58
CA ASP A 170 -8.90 33.15 -5.33
C ASP A 170 -10.31 32.73 -4.94
N GLN A 171 -10.46 31.54 -4.35
CA GLN A 171 -11.78 30.97 -4.01
C GLN A 171 -12.01 30.82 -2.51
N GLY A 172 -10.98 30.78 -1.66
CA GLY A 172 -11.14 30.65 -0.19
C GLY A 172 -11.71 29.30 0.29
N ASP A 173 -12.25 28.48 -0.60
CA ASP A 173 -13.17 27.35 -0.33
C ASP A 173 -12.54 25.96 -0.35
N GLY A 174 -11.26 25.81 -0.02
CA GLY A 174 -10.58 24.50 0.03
C GLY A 174 -10.05 24.14 1.39
N ILE A 175 -9.86 22.85 1.61
CA ILE A 175 -9.54 22.26 2.92
C ILE A 175 -8.06 21.89 3.04
N HIS A 176 -7.35 21.77 1.91
CA HIS A 176 -5.94 21.35 1.83
C HIS A 176 -5.03 22.36 1.11
N GLY A 177 -3.96 22.83 1.76
CA GLY A 177 -2.97 23.75 1.18
C GLY A 177 -1.62 23.62 1.89
N ASN A 178 -0.77 24.65 1.88
CA ASN A 178 0.46 24.61 2.67
C ASN A 178 0.13 24.48 4.17
N HIS A 179 0.53 23.38 4.80
CA HIS A 179 0.14 23.02 6.16
C HIS A 179 1.32 22.80 7.13
N PRO A 180 2.15 23.84 7.40
CA PRO A 180 3.31 23.71 8.27
C PRO A 180 2.93 23.43 9.73
N ALA A 181 1.84 24.02 10.24
CA ALA A 181 1.37 23.79 11.60
C ALA A 181 0.90 22.33 11.79
N TYR A 182 0.22 21.77 10.80
CA TYR A 182 -0.14 20.35 10.80
C TYR A 182 1.12 19.45 10.80
N ASN A 183 2.12 19.77 9.97
CA ASN A 183 3.36 18.99 9.94
C ASN A 183 4.08 18.96 11.29
N THR A 184 4.11 20.09 12.00
CA THR A 184 4.69 20.17 13.35
C THR A 184 3.86 19.38 14.36
N LYS A 185 2.53 19.46 14.33
CA LYS A 185 1.67 18.67 15.23
C LYS A 185 1.84 17.17 15.02
N VAL A 186 1.89 16.72 13.76
CA VAL A 186 2.15 15.31 13.45
C VAL A 186 3.53 14.89 13.93
N GLU A 187 4.57 15.69 13.71
CA GLU A 187 5.93 15.40 14.20
C GLU A 187 5.96 15.23 15.72
N ASN A 188 5.42 16.20 16.47
CA ASN A 188 5.37 16.11 17.93
C ASN A 188 4.63 14.85 18.41
N LYS A 189 3.57 14.46 17.70
CA LYS A 189 2.84 13.24 18.04
C LYS A 189 3.64 11.99 17.71
N LEU A 190 4.38 11.96 16.60
CA LEU A 190 5.28 10.86 16.27
C LEU A 190 6.40 10.72 17.32
N ASP A 191 6.94 11.83 17.81
CA ASP A 191 7.94 11.84 18.89
C ASP A 191 7.36 11.27 20.19
N GLU A 192 6.16 11.71 20.59
CA GLU A 192 5.46 11.19 21.78
C GLU A 192 5.23 9.67 21.67
N LEU A 193 4.72 9.21 20.52
CA LEU A 193 4.48 7.78 20.29
C LEU A 193 5.78 6.96 20.30
N LEU A 194 6.88 7.53 19.80
CA LEU A 194 8.20 6.89 19.85
C LEU A 194 8.70 6.79 21.29
N GLU A 195 8.64 7.88 22.05
CA GLU A 195 9.05 7.93 23.45
C GLU A 195 8.28 6.92 24.32
N GLU A 196 6.96 6.80 24.11
CA GLU A 196 6.15 5.77 24.79
C GLU A 196 6.65 4.34 24.51
N LEU A 197 6.99 4.05 23.25
CA LEU A 197 7.53 2.75 22.86
C LEU A 197 8.94 2.53 23.42
N GLU A 198 9.79 3.55 23.41
CA GLU A 198 11.12 3.47 24.00
C GLU A 198 11.07 3.19 25.50
N ASN A 199 10.18 3.86 26.23
CA ASN A 199 9.94 3.60 27.64
C ASN A 199 9.43 2.17 27.89
N THR A 200 8.62 1.64 26.99
CA THR A 200 8.06 0.28 27.09
C THR A 200 9.11 -0.81 26.79
N TYR A 201 9.94 -0.60 25.77
CA TYR A 201 10.86 -1.61 25.24
C TYR A 201 12.33 -1.39 25.67
N GLY A 202 12.62 -0.34 26.42
CA GLY A 202 13.96 -0.02 26.90
C GLY A 202 14.88 0.50 25.79
N GLY A 203 14.36 1.38 24.94
CA GLY A 203 15.10 2.06 23.87
C GLY A 203 14.71 1.61 22.46
N THR A 204 15.08 2.46 21.49
CA THR A 204 14.58 2.43 20.10
C THR A 204 14.91 1.12 19.37
N SER A 205 16.12 0.59 19.59
CA SER A 205 16.60 -0.66 18.99
C SER A 205 15.81 -1.91 19.42
N ASN A 206 15.09 -1.82 20.54
CA ASN A 206 14.35 -2.93 21.12
C ASN A 206 12.87 -2.91 20.71
N ILE A 207 12.40 -1.85 20.05
CA ILE A 207 11.00 -1.72 19.62
C ILE A 207 10.73 -2.72 18.50
N PRO A 208 9.78 -3.66 18.67
CA PRO A 208 9.41 -4.58 17.61
C PRO A 208 8.78 -3.80 16.42
N PRO A 209 9.26 -3.98 15.18
CA PRO A 209 8.74 -3.25 14.02
C PRO A 209 7.23 -3.37 13.82
N ASP A 210 6.65 -4.56 14.03
CA ASP A 210 5.20 -4.78 13.94
C ASP A 210 4.41 -3.96 14.97
N VAL A 211 4.96 -3.75 16.17
CA VAL A 211 4.34 -2.93 17.22
C VAL A 211 4.39 -1.45 16.84
N ALA A 212 5.56 -0.96 16.40
CA ALA A 212 5.71 0.40 15.91
C ALA A 212 4.75 0.70 14.75
N SER A 213 4.64 -0.25 13.80
CA SER A 213 3.74 -0.11 12.67
C SER A 213 2.28 -0.13 13.08
N GLN A 214 1.88 -0.98 14.04
CA GLN A 214 0.54 -0.94 14.60
C GLN A 214 0.24 0.42 15.25
N ARG A 215 1.11 0.90 16.13
CA ARG A 215 0.93 2.17 16.85
C ARG A 215 0.83 3.36 15.89
N LEU A 216 1.70 3.42 14.88
CA LEU A 216 1.66 4.46 13.86
C LEU A 216 0.37 4.42 13.02
N ARG A 217 -0.11 3.22 12.69
CA ARG A 217 -1.37 3.06 11.94
C ARG A 217 -2.60 3.41 12.78
N ASP A 218 -2.57 3.15 14.08
CA ASP A 218 -3.65 3.55 14.98
C ASP A 218 -3.78 5.07 14.98
N PHE A 219 -2.67 5.79 15.17
CA PHE A 219 -2.64 7.25 15.06
C PHE A 219 -3.09 7.76 13.67
N GLN A 220 -2.67 7.10 12.59
CA GLN A 220 -3.15 7.40 11.24
C GLN A 220 -4.68 7.26 11.11
N ASN A 221 -5.27 6.20 11.70
CA ASN A 221 -6.72 6.02 11.66
C ASN A 221 -7.41 7.13 12.47
N ASP A 222 -6.89 7.47 13.65
CA ASP A 222 -7.40 8.56 14.49
C ASP A 222 -7.38 9.90 13.72
N LEU A 223 -6.30 10.19 12.99
CA LEU A 223 -6.22 11.38 12.12
C LEU A 223 -7.25 11.36 11.00
N SER A 224 -7.46 10.20 10.36
CA SER A 224 -8.46 10.06 9.30
C SER A 224 -9.86 10.38 9.83
N ASP A 225 -10.20 9.79 10.98
CA ASP A 225 -11.49 9.95 11.64
C ASP A 225 -11.70 11.40 12.10
N LEU A 226 -10.65 12.03 12.63
CA LEU A 226 -10.67 13.44 13.02
C LEU A 226 -10.95 14.36 11.83
N ILE A 227 -10.31 14.10 10.67
CA ILE A 227 -10.56 14.87 9.45
C ILE A 227 -11.99 14.68 8.94
N ASP A 228 -12.54 13.46 9.01
CA ASP A 228 -13.92 13.20 8.60
C ASP A 228 -14.91 13.93 9.50
N LEU A 229 -14.69 13.87 10.82
CA LEU A 229 -15.50 14.56 11.82
C LEU A 229 -15.47 16.09 11.62
N HIS A 230 -14.34 16.61 11.15
CA HIS A 230 -14.11 18.03 10.91
C HIS A 230 -13.92 18.37 9.43
N SER A 231 -14.73 17.77 8.55
CA SER A 231 -14.58 17.85 7.07
C SER A 231 -14.63 19.27 6.47
N THR A 232 -15.10 20.28 7.21
CA THR A 232 -15.13 21.68 6.79
C THR A 232 -13.99 22.53 7.38
N VAL A 233 -13.21 21.96 8.29
CA VAL A 233 -12.12 22.64 8.99
C VAL A 233 -10.82 22.48 8.20
N LYS A 234 -10.04 23.56 8.10
CA LYS A 234 -8.70 23.49 7.51
C LYS A 234 -7.81 22.60 8.36
N ILE A 235 -7.05 21.71 7.71
CA ILE A 235 -6.19 20.73 8.38
C ILE A 235 -5.23 21.34 9.42
N ASN A 236 -4.69 22.54 9.15
CA ASN A 236 -3.82 23.26 10.11
C ASN A 236 -4.48 23.52 11.47
N LEU A 237 -5.81 23.57 11.53
CA LEU A 237 -6.60 23.92 12.72
C LEU A 237 -7.12 22.69 13.48
N LEU A 238 -6.77 21.47 13.06
CA LEU A 238 -7.17 20.23 13.74
C LEU A 238 -6.34 20.03 15.01
N GLU A 239 -6.97 19.72 16.13
CA GLU A 239 -6.29 19.51 17.41
C GLU A 239 -6.22 18.01 17.75
N PHE A 240 -5.03 17.52 18.10
CA PHE A 240 -4.73 16.13 18.46
C PHE A 240 -3.37 16.04 19.18
#